data_AF-A0AA35TD09-F1
#
_entry.id   AF-A0AA35TD09-F1
#
_cell.length_a   1.000
_cell.length_b   1.000
_cell.length_c   1.000
_cell.angle_alpha   90.00
_cell.angle_beta   90.00
_cell.angle_gamma   90.00
#
_symmetry.space_group_name_H-M   'P 1'
#
loop_
_entity.id
_entity.type
_entity.pdbx_description
1 polymer ?
#
loop_
_entity_poly.entity_id
_entity_poly.type
_entity_poly.pdbx_seq_one_letter_code
_entity_poly.pdbx_strand_id
1 'polypeptide(L)'
;MTTGPGASVYMPPEATAPAASNIQMSKYDASVDIFSIGVVSIFTIGEIFPCDPLAPTFADEKSGVVVARTELQRRSHYMRNVNEQLRACGQLRGDHPLIRLIQQCLQNFPSKRPGIREVLRLLEEARAGVRDEGSERNKRELVRALQTQPRNQNLERVLRDLVTENAHLQSRVQAKERELATAQQQLRRNEEHWQATKREMQTLRHELTRKEIESTRNKAELTRNKAELARKEAEETIRGEQQQIQEMRQRETELVQAKDREMPLLQQQLGEKEQQIQEMRQRETELVPAKDREMPLLQQQLG
;
A
#
# COMPACT_ATOMS: atom_id res chain seq x y z
N MET A 1 1.57 29.01 -28.36
CA MET A 1 0.76 30.10 -28.93
C MET A 1 -0.46 30.27 -28.04
N THR A 2 -0.61 31.44 -27.40
CA THR A 2 -1.78 31.74 -26.56
C THR A 2 -2.99 31.98 -27.47
N THR A 3 -4.01 31.14 -27.36
CA THR A 3 -5.16 31.08 -28.28
C THR A 3 -6.36 31.94 -27.85
N GLY A 4 -6.17 32.85 -26.89
CA GLY A 4 -7.21 33.76 -26.37
C GLY A 4 -6.58 35.07 -25.89
N PRO A 5 -7.31 36.18 -25.93
CA PRO A 5 -6.80 37.40 -26.53
C PRO A 5 -6.11 38.23 -25.43
N GLY A 6 -5.06 38.99 -25.79
CA GLY A 6 -4.36 39.90 -24.87
C GLY A 6 -5.27 40.89 -24.12
N ALA A 7 -4.69 41.87 -23.42
CA ALA A 7 -5.51 42.85 -22.71
C ALA A 7 -6.40 43.65 -23.69
N SER A 8 -7.73 43.52 -23.56
CA SER A 8 -8.74 44.03 -24.51
C SER A 8 -8.63 45.52 -24.80
N VAL A 9 -8.13 46.29 -23.83
CA VAL A 9 -7.94 47.74 -23.91
C VAL A 9 -6.82 48.16 -24.87
N TYR A 10 -5.92 47.23 -25.22
CA TYR A 10 -4.84 47.46 -26.19
C TYR A 10 -5.15 46.89 -27.58
N MET A 11 -6.35 46.32 -27.77
CA MET A 11 -6.69 45.64 -29.01
C MET A 11 -7.24 46.60 -30.05
N PRO A 12 -6.81 46.46 -31.31
CA PRO A 12 -7.41 47.20 -32.38
C PRO A 12 -8.82 46.64 -32.72
N PRO A 13 -9.66 47.42 -33.42
CA PRO A 13 -11.02 47.01 -33.78
C PRO A 13 -11.08 45.68 -34.55
N GLU A 14 -10.14 45.41 -35.45
CA GLU A 14 -10.11 44.16 -36.23
C GLU A 14 -9.75 42.91 -35.41
N ALA A 15 -9.20 43.08 -34.21
CA ALA A 15 -8.94 41.98 -33.28
C ALA A 15 -10.12 41.72 -32.33
N THR A 16 -11.05 42.67 -32.21
CA THR A 16 -12.23 42.59 -31.32
C THR A 16 -13.54 42.42 -32.07
N ALA A 17 -13.56 42.65 -33.38
CA ALA A 17 -14.74 42.45 -34.22
C ALA A 17 -15.18 40.98 -34.13
N PRO A 18 -16.45 40.70 -33.79
CA PRO A 18 -16.97 39.34 -33.80
C PRO A 18 -16.79 38.80 -35.23
N ALA A 19 -16.40 37.53 -35.33
CA ALA A 19 -16.24 36.80 -36.59
C ALA A 19 -17.60 36.62 -37.30
N ALA A 20 -18.24 37.72 -37.65
CA ALA A 20 -19.43 37.75 -38.45
C ALA A 20 -19.00 37.38 -39.87
N SER A 21 -19.30 36.13 -40.23
CA SER A 21 -19.10 35.49 -41.55
C SER A 21 -17.66 35.15 -41.94
N ASN A 22 -17.21 33.91 -41.67
CA ASN A 22 -16.11 33.20 -42.36
C ASN A 22 -14.74 33.90 -42.57
N ILE A 23 -14.52 35.07 -42.00
CA ILE A 23 -13.23 35.75 -42.01
C ILE A 23 -12.37 35.02 -40.99
N GLN A 24 -11.46 34.18 -41.51
CA GLN A 24 -10.23 33.71 -40.89
C GLN A 24 -9.84 34.66 -39.75
N MET A 25 -9.74 34.17 -38.49
CA MET A 25 -9.31 34.98 -37.35
C MET A 25 -8.20 35.90 -37.83
N SER A 26 -8.46 37.22 -37.79
CA SER A 26 -7.57 38.24 -38.32
C SER A 26 -6.18 37.90 -37.82
N LYS A 27 -5.31 37.52 -38.76
CA LYS A 27 -3.96 37.03 -38.44
C LYS A 27 -3.31 38.12 -37.63
N TYR A 28 -3.01 37.84 -36.36
CA TYR A 28 -2.21 38.74 -35.52
C TYR A 28 -0.94 39.06 -36.29
N ASP A 29 -0.87 40.27 -36.83
CA ASP A 29 0.27 40.78 -37.58
C ASP A 29 0.88 41.96 -36.83
N ALA A 30 2.01 42.44 -37.34
CA ALA A 30 2.72 43.54 -36.71
C ALA A 30 1.87 44.81 -36.56
N SER A 31 0.80 44.99 -37.35
CA SER A 31 -0.06 46.17 -37.27
C SER A 31 -0.88 46.21 -35.97
N VAL A 32 -1.13 45.05 -35.36
CA VAL A 32 -1.78 44.94 -34.04
C VAL A 32 -0.87 45.54 -32.97
N ASP A 33 0.41 45.16 -32.97
CA ASP A 33 1.40 45.70 -32.04
C ASP A 33 1.57 47.21 -32.20
N ILE A 34 1.54 47.71 -33.45
CA ILE A 34 1.60 49.16 -33.73
C ILE A 34 0.40 49.89 -33.11
N PHE A 35 -0.80 49.31 -33.18
CA PHE A 35 -1.96 49.89 -32.50
C PHE A 35 -1.76 49.90 -30.98
N SER A 36 -1.31 48.80 -30.40
CA SER A 36 -1.03 48.70 -28.96
C SER A 36 0.04 49.71 -28.51
N ILE A 37 1.08 49.98 -29.32
CA ILE A 37 2.07 51.04 -29.07
C ILE A 37 1.39 52.41 -29.00
N GLY A 38 0.43 52.69 -29.89
CA GLY A 38 -0.36 53.92 -29.85
C GLY A 38 -1.13 54.07 -28.52
N VAL A 39 -1.76 52.99 -28.05
CA VAL A 39 -2.48 52.97 -26.77
C VAL A 39 -1.53 53.16 -25.57
N VAL A 40 -0.40 52.45 -25.56
CA VAL A 40 0.63 52.62 -24.51
C VAL A 40 1.17 54.05 -24.50
N SER A 41 1.37 54.66 -25.67
CA SER A 41 1.85 56.04 -25.77
C SER A 41 0.84 57.04 -25.16
N ILE A 42 -0.46 56.82 -25.36
CA ILE A 42 -1.50 57.58 -24.66
C ILE A 42 -1.34 57.43 -23.14
N PHE A 43 -1.14 56.21 -22.64
CA PHE A 43 -0.97 55.95 -21.21
C PHE A 43 0.27 56.64 -20.64
N THR A 44 1.41 56.49 -21.32
CA THR A 44 2.68 57.03 -20.85
C THR A 44 2.67 58.56 -20.79
N ILE A 45 1.99 59.23 -21.73
CA ILE A 45 1.96 60.70 -21.78
C ILE A 45 0.79 61.26 -20.98
N GLY A 46 -0.38 60.62 -21.05
CA GLY A 46 -1.59 61.09 -20.40
C GLY A 46 -1.66 60.74 -18.91
N GLU A 47 -0.78 59.86 -18.42
CA GLU A 47 -0.75 59.29 -17.07
C GLU A 47 -2.09 58.66 -16.60
N ILE A 48 -3.01 58.43 -17.53
CA ILE A 48 -4.32 57.81 -17.29
C ILE A 48 -4.27 56.40 -17.85
N PHE A 49 -4.31 55.41 -16.95
CA PHE A 49 -4.41 54.00 -17.34
C PHE A 49 -5.64 53.80 -18.21
N PRO A 50 -5.60 52.95 -19.26
CA PRO A 50 -6.77 52.60 -20.04
C PRO A 50 -7.68 51.63 -19.24
N CYS A 51 -8.06 52.01 -18.02
CA CYS A 51 -9.25 51.54 -17.34
C CYS A 51 -10.23 52.68 -17.56
N ASP A 52 -11.19 52.48 -18.48
CA ASP A 52 -12.08 53.52 -19.00
C ASP A 52 -12.65 54.39 -17.86
N PRO A 53 -12.11 55.61 -17.61
CA PRO A 53 -12.70 56.50 -16.60
C PRO A 53 -14.03 57.07 -17.13
N LEU A 54 -14.28 56.88 -18.43
CA LEU A 54 -15.51 57.26 -19.10
C LEU A 54 -16.54 56.15 -18.95
N ALA A 55 -17.74 56.54 -18.52
CA ALA A 55 -18.88 55.65 -18.57
C ALA A 55 -19.10 55.15 -20.02
N PRO A 56 -19.47 53.86 -20.19
CA PRO A 56 -19.71 53.25 -21.50
C PRO A 56 -20.88 53.89 -22.25
N THR A 57 -21.69 54.69 -21.55
CA THR A 57 -22.79 55.47 -22.09
C THR A 57 -22.69 56.92 -21.64
N PHE A 58 -23.27 57.85 -22.42
CA PHE A 58 -23.42 59.25 -22.02
C PHE A 58 -24.75 59.80 -22.54
N ALA A 59 -25.28 60.83 -21.88
CA ALA A 59 -26.45 61.55 -22.38
C ALA A 59 -26.01 62.47 -23.51
N ASP A 60 -26.58 62.29 -24.70
CA ASP A 60 -26.34 63.18 -25.84
C ASP A 60 -26.89 64.58 -25.54
N GLU A 61 -26.07 65.62 -25.65
CA GLU A 61 -26.40 66.99 -25.22
C GLU A 61 -27.58 67.60 -25.99
N LYS A 62 -27.84 67.13 -27.22
CA LYS A 62 -28.90 67.68 -28.08
C LYS A 62 -30.23 66.99 -27.87
N SER A 63 -30.21 65.67 -27.66
CA SER A 63 -31.42 64.84 -27.55
C SER A 63 -31.77 64.46 -26.12
N GLY A 64 -30.83 64.57 -25.17
CA GLY A 64 -30.98 64.06 -23.80
C GLY A 64 -31.00 62.54 -23.70
N VAL A 65 -30.90 61.83 -24.82
CA VAL A 65 -30.98 60.37 -24.87
C VAL A 65 -29.64 59.76 -24.46
N VAL A 66 -29.69 58.71 -23.65
CA VAL A 66 -28.49 57.95 -23.28
C VAL A 66 -28.05 57.10 -24.48
N VAL A 67 -26.86 57.38 -25.00
CA VAL A 67 -26.26 56.67 -26.13
C VAL A 67 -24.98 55.97 -25.70
N ALA A 68 -24.65 54.86 -26.37
CA ALA A 68 -23.40 54.15 -26.16
C ALA A 68 -22.21 54.99 -26.68
N ARG A 69 -21.15 55.06 -25.89
CA ARG A 69 -19.91 55.72 -26.28
C ARG A 69 -19.15 54.83 -27.25
N THR A 70 -18.94 55.34 -28.45
CA THR A 70 -18.14 54.63 -29.45
C THR A 70 -16.67 54.67 -29.07
N GLU A 71 -15.91 53.66 -29.50
CA GLU A 71 -14.47 53.60 -29.29
C GLU A 71 -13.73 54.81 -29.90
N LEU A 72 -14.23 55.34 -31.03
CA LEU A 72 -13.71 56.56 -31.64
C LEU A 72 -13.85 57.78 -30.72
N GLN A 73 -15.00 57.91 -30.04
CA GLN A 73 -15.22 58.98 -29.08
C GLN A 73 -14.31 58.85 -27.86
N ARG A 74 -14.07 57.63 -27.36
CA ARG A 74 -13.13 57.37 -26.27
C ARG A 74 -11.72 57.79 -26.64
N ARG A 75 -11.20 57.31 -27.77
CA ARG A 75 -9.86 57.71 -28.26
C ARG A 75 -9.74 59.21 -28.44
N SER A 76 -10.77 59.87 -28.99
CA SER A 76 -10.79 61.33 -29.16
C SER A 76 -10.73 62.08 -27.82
N HIS A 77 -11.30 61.52 -26.75
CA HIS A 77 -11.17 62.09 -25.41
C HIS A 77 -9.74 61.93 -24.86
N TYR A 78 -9.16 60.72 -24.94
CA TYR A 78 -7.79 60.50 -24.48
C TYR A 78 -6.78 61.35 -25.25
N MET A 79 -6.94 61.49 -26.57
CA MET A 79 -6.07 62.33 -27.39
C MET A 79 -6.14 63.81 -27.01
N ARG A 80 -7.28 64.31 -26.52
CA ARG A 80 -7.37 65.68 -25.98
C ARG A 80 -6.51 65.83 -24.73
N ASN A 81 -6.59 64.89 -23.79
CA ASN A 81 -5.75 64.91 -22.59
C ASN A 81 -4.25 64.84 -22.94
N VAL A 82 -3.86 63.93 -23.84
CA VAL A 82 -2.45 63.85 -24.31
C VAL A 82 -1.99 65.16 -24.95
N ASN A 83 -2.85 65.81 -25.75
CA ASN A 83 -2.52 67.10 -26.37
C ASN A 83 -2.42 68.23 -25.33
N GLU A 84 -3.32 68.27 -24.35
CA GLU A 84 -3.26 69.21 -23.24
C GLU A 84 -1.99 69.04 -22.40
N GLN A 85 -1.62 67.80 -22.06
CA GLN A 85 -0.37 67.49 -21.34
C GLN A 85 0.86 67.93 -22.11
N LEU A 86 0.96 67.57 -23.41
CA LEU A 86 2.10 67.98 -24.24
C LEU A 86 2.19 69.50 -24.44
N ARG A 87 1.04 70.20 -24.48
CA ARG A 87 1.01 71.67 -24.50
C ARG A 87 1.44 72.26 -23.17
N ALA A 88 1.01 71.69 -22.05
CA ALA A 88 1.38 72.13 -20.70
C ALA A 88 2.89 72.00 -20.45
N CYS A 89 3.54 71.01 -21.05
CA CYS A 89 5.01 70.86 -21.03
C CYS A 89 5.77 71.97 -21.80
N GLY A 90 5.06 72.93 -22.41
CA GLY A 90 5.65 74.18 -22.93
C GLY A 90 6.53 74.02 -24.18
N GLN A 91 6.53 72.86 -24.83
CA GLN A 91 7.56 72.51 -25.81
C GLN A 91 7.26 72.93 -27.25
N LEU A 92 6.01 73.15 -27.68
CA LEU A 92 5.71 73.55 -29.06
C LEU A 92 4.46 74.45 -29.15
N ARG A 93 4.54 75.52 -29.96
CA ARG A 93 3.38 76.36 -30.37
C ARG A 93 2.54 75.74 -31.50
N GLY A 94 2.82 74.51 -31.90
CA GLY A 94 2.14 73.79 -33.00
C GLY A 94 1.88 72.32 -32.67
N ASP A 95 1.42 71.54 -33.64
CA ASP A 95 1.11 70.11 -33.46
C ASP A 95 2.38 69.33 -33.09
N HIS A 96 2.37 68.71 -31.91
CA HIS A 96 3.50 67.92 -31.43
C HIS A 96 3.68 66.66 -32.30
N PRO A 97 4.89 66.32 -32.77
CA PRO A 97 5.12 65.19 -33.69
C PRO A 97 4.63 63.85 -33.12
N LEU A 98 4.73 63.64 -31.79
CA LEU A 98 4.15 62.46 -31.12
C LEU A 98 2.64 62.35 -31.27
N ILE A 99 1.88 63.45 -31.27
CA ILE A 99 0.41 63.39 -31.43
C ILE A 99 0.06 62.79 -32.79
N ARG A 100 0.73 63.25 -33.85
CA ARG A 100 0.53 62.75 -35.20
C ARG A 100 0.90 61.27 -35.31
N LEU A 101 2.03 60.87 -34.71
CA LEU A 101 2.44 59.46 -34.66
C LEU A 101 1.41 58.59 -33.94
N ILE A 102 0.93 59.01 -32.76
CA ILE A 102 -0.07 58.26 -31.99
C ILE A 102 -1.36 58.11 -32.80
N GLN A 103 -1.82 59.17 -33.47
CA GLN A 103 -2.99 59.11 -34.35
C GLN A 103 -2.81 58.16 -35.54
N GLN A 104 -1.60 58.07 -36.09
CA GLN A 104 -1.26 57.14 -37.17
C GLN A 104 -1.24 55.69 -36.67
N CYS A 105 -0.70 55.43 -35.48
CA CYS A 105 -0.72 54.11 -34.85
C CYS A 105 -2.16 53.64 -34.54
N LEU A 106 -3.04 54.56 -34.14
CA LEU A 106 -4.42 54.26 -33.74
C LEU A 106 -5.44 54.24 -34.90
N GLN A 107 -4.98 54.17 -36.15
CA GLN A 107 -5.86 54.04 -37.31
C GLN A 107 -6.67 52.73 -37.24
N ASN A 108 -7.96 52.79 -37.56
CA ASN A 108 -8.83 51.61 -37.55
C ASN A 108 -8.47 50.61 -38.65
N PHE A 109 -7.89 51.08 -39.76
CA PHE A 109 -7.47 50.22 -40.85
C PHE A 109 -5.99 49.83 -40.68
N PRO A 110 -5.65 48.54 -40.54
CA PRO A 110 -4.27 48.05 -40.44
C PRO A 110 -3.32 48.63 -41.49
N SER A 111 -3.78 48.73 -42.75
CA SER A 111 -3.01 49.23 -43.89
C SER A 111 -2.67 50.72 -43.84
N LYS A 112 -3.29 51.48 -42.93
CA LYS A 112 -3.01 52.91 -42.70
C LYS A 112 -2.08 53.14 -41.52
N ARG A 113 -1.76 52.10 -40.76
CA ARG A 113 -0.80 52.20 -39.64
C ARG A 113 0.63 52.20 -40.19
N PRO A 114 1.54 52.96 -39.56
CA PRO A 114 2.94 52.96 -39.94
C PRO A 114 3.58 51.60 -39.63
N GLY A 115 4.62 51.25 -40.37
CA GLY A 115 5.46 50.10 -40.00
C GLY A 115 6.34 50.42 -38.79
N ILE A 116 6.81 49.40 -38.06
CA ILE A 116 7.64 49.62 -36.86
C ILE A 116 8.90 50.47 -37.11
N ARG A 117 9.53 50.32 -38.28
CA ARG A 117 10.69 51.13 -38.67
C ARG A 117 10.34 52.62 -38.81
N GLU A 118 9.15 52.90 -39.33
CA GLU A 118 8.65 54.27 -39.46
C GLU A 118 8.27 54.86 -38.09
N VAL A 119 7.65 54.05 -37.22
CA VAL A 119 7.39 54.45 -35.82
C VAL A 119 8.68 54.86 -35.12
N LEU A 120 9.73 54.04 -35.19
CA LEU A 120 11.02 54.35 -34.58
C LEU A 120 11.63 55.64 -35.13
N ARG A 121 11.63 55.82 -36.46
CA ARG A 121 12.10 57.06 -37.09
C ARG A 121 11.33 58.30 -36.60
N LEU A 122 10.01 58.20 -36.53
CA LEU A 122 9.16 59.31 -36.06
C LEU A 122 9.34 59.60 -34.55
N LEU A 123 9.60 58.57 -33.74
CA LEU A 123 9.96 58.74 -32.33
C LEU A 123 11.31 59.43 -32.16
N GLU A 124 12.31 59.08 -32.98
CA GLU A 124 13.62 59.75 -32.97
C GLU A 124 13.51 61.22 -33.39
N GLU A 125 12.72 61.52 -34.42
CA GLU A 125 12.41 62.90 -34.83
C GLU A 125 11.71 63.69 -33.72
N ALA A 126 10.72 63.07 -33.08
CA ALA A 126 10.04 63.68 -31.94
C ALA A 126 11.01 63.92 -30.77
N ARG A 127 11.90 62.97 -30.49
CA ARG A 127 12.93 63.08 -29.45
C ARG A 127 13.91 64.21 -29.76
N ALA A 128 14.37 64.33 -31.00
CA ALA A 128 15.30 65.39 -31.41
C ALA A 128 14.71 66.80 -31.24
N GLY A 129 13.38 66.94 -31.31
CA GLY A 129 12.68 68.20 -31.05
C GLY A 129 12.56 68.58 -29.57
N VAL A 130 12.79 67.64 -28.65
CA VAL A 130 12.74 67.88 -27.19
C VAL A 130 14.11 68.34 -26.72
N ARG A 131 14.23 69.60 -26.26
CA ARG A 131 15.49 70.13 -25.71
C ARG A 131 15.90 69.33 -24.47
N ASP A 132 17.11 68.79 -24.51
CA ASP A 132 17.64 67.82 -23.53
C ASP A 132 18.03 68.46 -22.18
N GLU A 133 18.15 69.79 -22.12
CA GLU A 133 18.75 70.51 -20.99
C GLU A 133 17.96 70.39 -19.67
N GLY A 134 16.67 70.08 -19.73
CA GLY A 134 15.83 69.80 -18.55
C GLY A 134 15.61 68.31 -18.26
N SER A 135 15.85 67.42 -19.23
CA SER A 135 15.40 66.02 -19.15
C SER A 135 16.18 65.20 -18.12
N GLU A 136 17.52 65.27 -18.17
CA GLU A 136 18.37 64.48 -17.26
C GLU A 136 18.34 64.97 -15.82
N ARG A 137 18.20 66.29 -15.62
CA ARG A 137 18.04 66.86 -14.28
C ARG A 137 16.70 66.44 -13.68
N ASN A 138 15.60 66.55 -14.44
CA ASN A 138 14.27 66.15 -13.99
C ASN A 138 14.19 64.63 -13.75
N LYS A 139 14.84 63.80 -14.58
CA LYS A 139 14.94 62.35 -14.34
C LYS A 139 15.66 62.04 -13.04
N ARG A 140 16.81 62.67 -12.77
CA ARG A 140 17.55 62.45 -11.52
C ARG A 140 16.77 62.91 -10.30
N GLU A 141 16.06 64.04 -10.39
CA GLU A 141 15.19 64.54 -9.33
C GLU A 141 13.99 63.61 -9.10
N LEU A 142 13.37 63.08 -10.16
CA LEU A 142 12.29 62.10 -10.06
C LEU A 142 12.76 60.79 -9.43
N VAL A 143 13.92 60.27 -9.84
CA VAL A 143 14.52 59.07 -9.24
C VAL A 143 14.80 59.29 -7.75
N ARG A 144 15.33 60.45 -7.36
CA ARG A 144 15.51 60.80 -5.95
C ARG A 144 14.19 60.88 -5.21
N ALA A 145 13.17 61.53 -5.79
CA ALA A 145 11.84 61.66 -5.18
C ALA A 145 11.21 60.28 -4.94
N LEU A 146 11.32 59.37 -5.92
CA LEU A 146 10.88 57.98 -5.80
C LEU A 146 11.66 57.23 -4.71
N GLN A 147 12.98 57.38 -4.64
CA GLN A 147 13.78 56.76 -3.58
C GLN A 147 13.42 57.28 -2.18
N THR A 148 13.07 58.56 -2.05
CA THR A 148 12.64 59.15 -0.78
C THR A 148 11.17 58.90 -0.45
N GLN A 149 10.42 58.27 -1.34
CA GLN A 149 8.99 58.09 -1.16
C GLN A 149 8.73 57.13 0.01
N PRO A 150 7.90 57.49 1.01
CA PRO A 150 7.64 56.66 2.19
C PRO A 150 7.13 55.25 1.87
N ARG A 151 6.46 55.11 0.72
CA ARG A 151 6.01 53.82 0.18
C ARG A 151 7.17 52.86 -0.05
N ASN A 152 8.30 53.34 -0.57
CA ASN A 152 9.47 52.49 -0.85
C ASN A 152 10.17 52.08 0.45
N GLN A 153 10.27 52.97 1.43
CA GLN A 153 10.78 52.62 2.76
C GLN A 153 9.90 51.58 3.47
N ASN A 154 8.57 51.68 3.31
CA ASN A 154 7.63 50.68 3.81
C ASN A 154 7.81 49.32 3.12
N LEU A 155 8.00 49.30 1.79
CA LEU A 155 8.27 48.08 1.04
C LEU A 155 9.59 47.43 1.47
N GLU A 156 10.64 48.20 1.70
CA GLU A 156 11.91 47.68 2.22
C GLU A 156 11.77 47.07 3.61
N ARG A 157 10.96 47.68 4.48
CA ARG A 157 10.66 47.11 5.81
C ARG A 157 9.91 45.79 5.68
N VAL A 158 8.85 45.75 4.87
CA VAL A 158 8.09 44.52 4.62
C VAL A 158 8.99 43.42 4.04
N LEU A 159 9.89 43.76 3.11
CA LEU A 159 10.86 42.82 2.57
C LEU A 159 11.79 42.27 3.65
N ARG A 160 12.31 43.11 4.55
CA ARG A 160 13.13 42.67 5.69
C ARG A 160 12.35 41.73 6.61
N ASP A 161 11.11 42.05 6.94
CA ASP A 161 10.25 41.23 7.80
C ASP A 161 9.94 39.88 7.14
N LEU A 162 9.67 39.85 5.82
CA LEU A 162 9.46 38.61 5.09
C LEU A 162 10.73 37.76 4.97
N VAL A 163 11.91 38.38 4.89
CA VAL A 163 13.19 37.65 4.89
C VAL A 163 13.46 36.99 6.23
N THR A 164 13.20 37.70 7.34
CA THR A 164 13.37 37.14 8.69
C THR A 164 12.35 36.03 8.97
N GLU A 165 11.09 36.22 8.57
CA GLU A 165 10.05 35.19 8.66
C GLU A 165 10.43 33.94 7.85
N ASN A 166 10.92 34.11 6.61
CA ASN A 166 11.38 32.98 5.80
C ASN A 166 12.54 32.23 6.44
N ALA A 167 13.53 32.92 7.02
CA ALA A 167 14.64 32.28 7.73
C ALA A 167 14.15 31.46 8.94
N HIS A 168 13.17 31.98 9.68
CA HIS A 168 12.55 31.28 10.78
C HIS A 168 11.75 30.05 10.32
N LEU A 169 10.97 30.17 9.24
CA LEU A 169 10.24 29.05 8.65
C LEU A 169 11.18 27.96 8.14
N GLN A 170 12.28 28.32 7.48
CA GLN A 170 13.31 27.37 7.07
C GLN A 170 13.91 26.62 8.26
N SER A 171 14.19 27.31 9.36
CA SER A 171 14.68 26.69 10.59
C SER A 171 13.67 25.70 11.18
N ARG A 172 12.36 26.04 11.14
CA ARG A 172 11.28 25.13 11.57
C ARG A 172 11.14 23.91 10.68
N VAL A 173 11.27 24.08 9.36
CA VAL A 173 11.25 22.96 8.39
C VAL A 173 12.41 22.01 8.67
N GLN A 174 13.63 22.53 8.81
CA GLN A 174 14.81 21.72 9.12
C GLN A 174 14.67 20.96 10.47
N ALA A 175 14.09 21.61 11.48
CA ALA A 175 13.82 20.93 12.75
C ALA A 175 12.85 19.75 12.57
N LYS A 176 11.77 19.95 11.80
CA LYS A 176 10.80 18.88 11.50
C LYS A 176 11.37 17.77 10.63
N GLU A 177 12.27 18.07 9.70
CA GLU A 177 12.99 17.07 8.92
C GLU A 177 13.87 16.18 9.80
N ARG A 178 14.55 16.76 10.80
CA ARG A 178 15.34 16.00 11.78
C ARG A 178 14.45 15.11 12.65
N GLU A 179 13.33 15.62 13.14
CA GLU A 179 12.33 14.82 13.88
C GLU A 179 11.77 13.67 13.04
N LEU A 180 11.50 13.92 11.76
CA LEU A 180 11.02 12.87 10.85
C LEU A 180 12.08 11.80 10.62
N ALA A 181 13.34 12.20 10.44
CA ALA A 181 14.45 11.26 10.26
C ALA A 181 14.66 10.36 11.49
N THR A 182 14.57 10.91 12.71
CA THR A 182 14.67 10.12 13.94
C THR A 182 13.49 9.16 14.11
N ALA A 183 12.27 9.61 13.81
CA ALA A 183 11.08 8.75 13.84
C ALA A 183 11.17 7.60 12.82
N GLN A 184 11.65 7.87 11.60
CA GLN A 184 11.87 6.83 10.60
C GLN A 184 12.94 5.82 11.03
N GLN A 185 14.02 6.28 11.68
CA GLN A 185 15.03 5.38 12.22
C GLN A 185 14.46 4.48 13.33
N GLN A 186 13.62 5.04 14.21
CA GLN A 186 12.94 4.25 15.25
C GLN A 186 11.99 3.21 14.65
N LEU A 187 11.21 3.57 13.63
CA LEU A 187 10.34 2.63 12.93
C LEU A 187 11.13 1.47 12.30
N ARG A 188 12.29 1.74 11.69
CA ARG A 188 13.16 0.67 11.16
C ARG A 188 13.64 -0.28 12.25
N ARG A 189 14.11 0.26 13.39
CA ARG A 189 14.53 -0.56 14.54
C ARG A 189 13.39 -1.41 15.10
N ASN A 190 12.19 -0.85 15.19
CA ASN A 190 11.01 -1.56 15.66
C ASN A 190 10.62 -2.69 14.69
N GLU A 191 10.70 -2.45 13.39
CA GLU A 191 10.46 -3.47 12.36
C GLU A 191 11.50 -4.60 12.45
N GLU A 192 12.79 -4.27 12.57
CA GLU A 192 13.85 -5.25 12.75
C GLU A 192 13.63 -6.10 14.01
N HIS A 193 13.26 -5.48 15.14
CA HIS A 193 12.92 -6.17 16.36
C HIS A 193 11.71 -7.09 16.18
N TRP A 194 10.63 -6.60 15.56
CA TRP A 194 9.44 -7.40 15.28
C TRP A 194 9.75 -8.62 14.42
N GLN A 195 10.57 -8.45 13.38
CA GLN A 195 11.01 -9.56 12.53
C GLN A 195 11.87 -10.57 13.29
N ALA A 196 12.75 -10.10 14.19
CA ALA A 196 13.54 -10.97 15.04
C ALA A 196 12.66 -11.81 15.97
N THR A 197 11.71 -11.18 16.68
CA THR A 197 10.74 -11.89 17.54
C THR A 197 9.89 -12.88 16.74
N LYS A 198 9.49 -12.50 15.51
CA LYS A 198 8.73 -13.40 14.63
C LYS A 198 9.53 -14.65 14.24
N ARG A 199 10.82 -14.50 13.91
CA ARG A 199 11.72 -15.64 13.62
C ARG A 199 11.90 -16.52 14.85
N GLU A 200 12.09 -15.92 16.02
CA GLU A 200 12.21 -16.65 17.29
C GLU A 200 10.96 -17.50 17.58
N MET A 201 9.76 -16.93 17.41
CA MET A 201 8.51 -17.68 17.54
C MET A 201 8.40 -18.83 16.54
N GLN A 202 8.88 -18.65 15.31
CA GLN A 202 8.91 -19.73 14.31
C GLN A 202 9.86 -20.86 14.74
N THR A 203 11.05 -20.54 15.24
CA THR A 203 11.97 -21.56 15.79
C THR A 203 11.36 -22.30 16.97
N LEU A 204 10.74 -21.59 17.92
CA LEU A 204 10.06 -22.21 19.06
C LEU A 204 8.90 -23.12 18.61
N ARG A 205 8.15 -22.71 17.60
CA ARG A 205 7.08 -23.55 17.03
C ARG A 205 7.64 -24.83 16.42
N HIS A 206 8.74 -24.76 15.68
CA HIS A 206 9.40 -25.94 15.12
C HIS A 206 9.95 -26.86 16.21
N GLU A 207 10.54 -26.32 17.27
CA GLU A 207 11.00 -27.10 18.43
C GLU A 207 9.86 -27.81 19.14
N LEU A 208 8.71 -27.13 19.31
CA LEU A 208 7.52 -27.72 19.92
C LEU A 208 6.99 -28.88 19.06
N THR A 209 6.85 -28.69 17.74
CA THR A 209 6.48 -29.77 16.82
C THR A 209 7.47 -30.93 16.87
N ARG A 210 8.78 -30.67 16.97
CA ARG A 210 9.79 -31.72 17.11
C ARG A 210 9.60 -32.52 18.40
N LYS A 211 9.36 -31.84 19.53
CA LYS A 211 9.09 -32.49 20.83
C LYS A 211 7.80 -33.30 20.81
N GLU A 212 6.76 -32.84 20.12
CA GLU A 212 5.51 -33.61 19.94
C GLU A 212 5.73 -34.89 19.14
N ILE A 213 6.51 -34.83 18.06
CA ILE A 213 6.88 -36.01 17.26
C ILE A 213 7.70 -37.00 18.12
N GLU A 214 8.67 -36.50 18.88
CA GLU A 214 9.50 -37.33 19.77
C GLU A 214 8.66 -37.99 20.88
N SER A 215 7.76 -37.24 21.52
CA SER A 215 6.82 -37.77 22.50
C SER A 215 5.93 -38.87 21.91
N THR A 216 5.43 -38.66 20.69
CA THR A 216 4.62 -39.66 19.97
C THR A 216 5.43 -40.93 19.67
N ARG A 217 6.69 -40.77 19.25
CA ARG A 217 7.62 -41.88 19.01
C ARG A 217 7.89 -42.67 20.28
N ASN A 218 8.21 -42.00 21.39
CA ASN A 218 8.49 -42.63 22.68
C ASN A 218 7.25 -43.38 23.20
N LYS A 219 6.05 -42.81 23.01
CA LYS A 219 4.80 -43.49 23.34
C LYS A 219 4.61 -44.77 22.52
N ALA A 220 4.86 -44.72 21.20
CA ALA A 220 4.77 -45.89 20.34
C ALA A 220 5.80 -46.98 20.72
N GLU A 221 7.01 -46.58 21.09
CA GLU A 221 8.06 -47.49 21.57
C GLU A 221 7.67 -48.15 22.90
N LEU A 222 7.15 -47.39 23.86
CA LEU A 222 6.63 -47.93 25.11
C LEU A 222 5.51 -48.96 24.86
N THR A 223 4.60 -48.67 23.93
CA THR A 223 3.54 -49.62 23.55
C THR A 223 4.13 -50.90 22.94
N ARG A 224 5.17 -50.80 22.11
CA ARG A 224 5.86 -51.98 21.55
C ARG A 224 6.54 -52.80 22.65
N ASN A 225 7.27 -52.16 23.55
CA ASN A 225 7.96 -52.83 24.66
C ASN A 225 6.97 -53.55 25.59
N LYS A 226 5.82 -52.93 25.88
CA LYS A 226 4.73 -53.57 26.63
C LYS A 226 4.18 -54.81 25.91
N ALA A 227 3.98 -54.72 24.60
CA ALA A 227 3.51 -55.86 23.81
C ALA A 227 4.55 -56.99 23.75
N GLU A 228 5.84 -56.67 23.68
CA GLU A 228 6.92 -57.65 23.72
C GLU A 228 7.01 -58.35 25.08
N LEU A 229 6.89 -57.61 26.19
CA LEU A 229 6.86 -58.18 27.53
C LEU A 229 5.68 -59.14 27.69
N ALA A 230 4.48 -58.74 27.27
CA ALA A 230 3.29 -59.60 27.31
C ALA A 230 3.45 -60.86 26.45
N ARG A 231 4.16 -60.78 25.31
CA ARG A 231 4.50 -61.96 24.51
C ARG A 231 5.45 -62.90 25.25
N LYS A 232 6.49 -62.38 25.91
CA LYS A 232 7.43 -63.19 26.70
C LYS A 232 6.74 -63.89 27.87
N GLU A 233 5.88 -63.17 28.59
CA GLU A 233 5.06 -63.75 29.68
C GLU A 233 4.14 -64.87 29.17
N ALA A 234 3.51 -64.68 28.01
CA ALA A 234 2.70 -65.72 27.37
C ALA A 234 3.55 -66.92 26.92
N GLU A 235 4.74 -66.70 26.36
CA GLU A 235 5.67 -67.76 25.97
C GLU A 235 6.15 -68.58 27.17
N GLU A 236 6.45 -67.93 28.31
CA GLU A 236 6.82 -68.62 29.56
C GLU A 236 5.65 -69.45 30.11
N THR A 237 4.43 -68.90 30.06
CA THR A 237 3.21 -69.61 30.47
C THR A 237 3.01 -70.87 29.61
N ILE A 238 3.07 -70.72 28.28
CA ILE A 238 2.95 -71.84 27.34
C ILE A 238 4.06 -72.87 27.58
N ARG A 239 5.30 -72.44 27.84
CA ARG A 239 6.40 -73.35 28.15
C ARG A 239 6.13 -74.14 29.44
N GLY A 240 5.62 -73.48 30.48
CA GLY A 240 5.22 -74.13 31.73
C GLY A 240 4.08 -75.15 31.52
N GLU A 241 3.06 -74.79 30.75
CA GLU A 241 1.97 -75.71 30.38
C GLU A 241 2.48 -76.91 29.56
N GLN A 242 3.38 -76.68 28.60
CA GLN A 242 4.01 -77.75 27.82
C GLN A 242 4.83 -78.71 28.69
N GLN A 243 5.57 -78.20 29.68
CA GLN A 243 6.29 -79.01 30.66
C GLN A 243 5.32 -79.86 31.49
N GLN A 244 4.23 -79.28 32.01
CA GLN A 244 3.21 -80.03 32.74
C GLN A 244 2.54 -81.11 31.88
N ILE A 245 2.22 -80.81 30.62
CA ILE A 245 1.67 -81.79 29.68
C ILE A 245 2.68 -82.92 29.44
N GLN A 246 3.97 -82.61 29.30
CA GLN A 246 5.02 -83.61 29.14
C GLN A 246 5.14 -84.51 30.37
N GLU A 247 5.11 -83.95 31.57
CA GLU A 247 5.09 -84.71 32.84
C GLU A 247 3.84 -85.59 32.96
N MET A 248 2.66 -85.07 32.61
CA MET A 248 1.42 -85.86 32.60
C MET A 248 1.51 -87.03 31.62
N ARG A 249 2.04 -86.81 30.41
CA ARG A 249 2.27 -87.89 29.43
C ARG A 249 3.27 -88.94 29.94
N GLN A 250 4.32 -88.51 30.63
CA GLN A 250 5.28 -89.44 31.25
C GLN A 250 4.60 -90.31 32.32
N ARG A 251 3.82 -89.69 33.22
CA ARG A 251 3.03 -90.43 34.22
C ARG A 251 2.02 -91.38 33.58
N GLU A 252 1.37 -90.96 32.50
CA GLU A 252 0.45 -91.82 31.74
C GLU A 252 1.18 -93.04 31.17
N THR A 253 2.36 -92.85 30.56
CA THR A 253 3.19 -93.98 30.10
C THR A 253 3.65 -94.89 31.25
N GLU A 254 4.00 -94.34 32.41
CA GLU A 254 4.36 -95.13 33.60
C GLU A 254 3.16 -95.94 34.11
N LEU A 255 1.96 -95.36 34.15
CA LEU A 255 0.72 -96.05 34.54
C LEU A 255 0.36 -97.16 33.56
N VAL A 256 0.50 -96.93 32.25
CA VAL A 256 0.31 -97.97 31.23
C VAL A 256 1.31 -99.12 31.44
N GLN A 257 2.59 -98.81 31.63
CA GLN A 257 3.61 -99.84 31.91
C GLN A 257 3.34 -100.59 33.23
N ALA A 258 2.88 -99.91 34.27
CA ALA A 258 2.50 -100.54 35.54
C ALA A 258 1.31 -101.48 35.33
N LYS A 259 0.27 -101.03 34.62
CA LYS A 259 -0.88 -101.86 34.25
C LYS A 259 -0.47 -103.08 33.43
N ASP A 260 0.43 -102.93 32.47
CA ASP A 260 0.94 -104.05 31.66
C ASP A 260 1.77 -105.06 32.48
N ARG A 261 2.35 -104.65 33.62
CA ARG A 261 3.04 -105.55 34.56
C ARG A 261 2.08 -106.22 35.55
N GLU A 262 1.07 -105.49 36.02
CA GLU A 262 0.10 -106.00 37.01
C GLU A 262 -0.99 -106.86 36.38
N MET A 263 -1.41 -106.59 35.13
CA MET A 263 -2.46 -107.36 34.46
C MET A 263 -2.09 -108.83 34.28
N PRO A 264 -0.87 -109.21 33.86
CA PRO A 264 -0.44 -110.61 33.84
C PRO A 264 -0.43 -111.26 35.22
N LEU A 265 -0.02 -110.51 36.26
CA LEU A 265 -0.01 -111.00 37.65
C LEU A 265 -1.42 -111.24 38.17
N LEU A 266 -2.35 -110.33 37.91
CA LEU A 266 -3.76 -110.50 38.26
C LEU A 266 -4.41 -111.62 37.46
N GLN A 267 -4.06 -111.78 36.18
CA GLN A 267 -4.55 -112.86 35.33
C GLN A 267 -3.99 -114.22 35.76
N GLN A 268 -2.74 -114.26 36.23
CA GLN A 268 -2.16 -115.41 36.90
C GLN A 268 -2.89 -115.73 38.21
N GLN A 269 -3.11 -114.74 39.09
CA GLN A 269 -3.85 -114.93 40.34
C GLN A 269 -5.30 -115.37 40.11
N LEU A 270 -5.96 -114.85 39.07
CA LEU A 270 -7.28 -115.31 38.64
C LEU A 270 -7.21 -116.76 38.15
N GLY A 271 -6.21 -117.13 37.34
CA GLY A 271 -5.98 -118.52 36.93
C GLY A 271 -5.73 -119.45 38.11
N GLU A 272 -4.93 -119.03 39.10
CA GLU A 272 -4.67 -119.76 40.33
C GLU A 272 -5.95 -119.91 41.17
N LYS A 273 -6.76 -118.85 41.30
CA LYS A 273 -8.06 -118.89 41.98
C LYS A 273 -9.07 -119.77 41.26
N GLU A 274 -9.11 -119.75 39.93
CA GLU A 274 -9.96 -120.63 39.12
C GLU A 274 -9.54 -122.10 39.25
N GLN A 275 -8.24 -122.40 39.25
CA GLN A 275 -7.72 -123.73 39.58
C GLN A 275 -8.12 -124.16 41.00
N GLN A 276 -8.01 -123.27 41.98
CA GLN A 276 -8.39 -123.54 43.37
C GLN A 276 -9.91 -123.79 43.51
N ILE A 277 -10.75 -123.10 42.73
CA ILE A 277 -12.19 -123.37 42.63
C ILE A 277 -12.46 -124.73 41.95
N GLN A 278 -11.71 -125.08 40.90
CA GLN A 278 -11.81 -126.42 40.29
C GLN A 278 -11.38 -127.53 41.26
N GLU A 279 -10.30 -127.34 42.03
CA GLU A 279 -9.87 -128.28 43.07
C GLU A 279 -10.92 -128.42 44.18
N MET A 280 -11.55 -127.32 44.61
CA MET A 280 -12.67 -127.42 45.55
C MET A 280 -13.85 -128.18 44.94
N ARG A 281 -14.20 -127.96 43.67
CA ARG A 281 -15.25 -128.72 42.98
C ARG A 281 -14.90 -130.21 42.82
N GLN A 282 -13.61 -130.54 42.60
CA GLN A 282 -13.12 -131.92 42.57
C GLN A 282 -13.21 -132.58 43.95
N ARG A 283 -12.83 -131.87 45.02
CA ARG A 283 -13.03 -132.33 46.40
C ARG A 283 -14.50 -132.47 46.78
N GLU A 284 -15.37 -131.63 46.22
CA GLU A 284 -16.83 -131.73 46.39
C GLU A 284 -17.42 -132.92 45.61
N THR A 285 -16.82 -133.32 44.48
CA THR A 285 -17.23 -134.53 43.74
C THR A 285 -16.63 -135.82 44.32
N GLU A 286 -15.51 -135.76 45.04
CA GLU A 286 -14.91 -136.89 45.76
C GLU A 286 -15.54 -137.15 47.15
N LEU A 287 -16.26 -136.17 47.73
CA LEU A 287 -16.99 -136.33 48.99
C LEU A 287 -18.46 -136.81 48.82
N VAL A 288 -18.91 -137.05 47.59
CA VAL A 288 -20.30 -137.43 47.26
C VAL A 288 -20.55 -138.94 47.09
N PRO A 289 -19.56 -139.85 47.29
CA PRO A 289 -19.88 -141.24 47.62
C PRO A 289 -19.12 -141.78 48.85
N ALA A 290 -19.08 -141.02 49.95
CA ALA A 290 -18.62 -141.52 51.26
C ALA A 290 -19.76 -141.58 52.31
N LYS A 291 -21.02 -141.69 51.83
CA LYS A 291 -22.21 -141.70 52.69
C LYS A 291 -23.05 -142.98 52.63
N ASP A 292 -22.65 -144.00 51.87
CA ASP A 292 -23.52 -145.16 51.63
C ASP A 292 -22.90 -146.57 51.77
N ARG A 293 -21.65 -146.73 52.24
CA ARG A 293 -21.10 -148.06 52.53
C ARG A 293 -20.04 -148.04 53.63
N GLU A 294 -20.45 -148.16 54.88
CA GLU A 294 -19.74 -148.93 55.93
C GLU A 294 -20.51 -148.95 57.27
N MET A 295 -21.61 -149.72 57.27
CA MET A 295 -22.00 -150.65 58.33
C MET A 295 -22.56 -151.86 57.57
N PRO A 296 -22.28 -153.13 57.93
CA PRO A 296 -22.14 -153.58 59.31
C PRO A 296 -21.05 -154.67 59.53
N LEU A 297 -20.49 -154.75 60.73
CA LEU A 297 -20.83 -155.84 61.68
C LEU A 297 -19.91 -155.80 62.90
N LEU A 298 -20.60 -155.76 64.04
CA LEU A 298 -20.27 -156.45 65.28
C LEU A 298 -19.17 -155.79 66.15
N GLN A 299 -19.52 -155.22 67.29
CA GLN A 299 -20.02 -155.95 68.48
C GLN A 299 -18.90 -156.85 69.04
N GLN A 300 -18.63 -156.62 70.34
CA GLN A 300 -17.87 -157.47 71.26
C GLN A 300 -16.37 -157.14 71.40
N GLN A 301 -15.81 -156.75 72.56
CA GLN A 301 -16.31 -156.40 73.90
C GLN A 301 -15.12 -155.82 74.70
N LEU A 302 -15.42 -155.23 75.86
CA LEU A 302 -14.53 -154.74 76.94
C LEU A 302 -14.19 -153.25 76.78
N GLY A 303 -14.70 -152.33 77.62
CA GLY A 303 -15.45 -152.47 78.87
C GLY A 303 -16.08 -151.14 79.26
#